data_AF-A0AA90VCX8-F1
#
_entry.id   AF-A0AA90VCX8-F1
#
_cell.length_a   1.000
_cell.length_b   1.000
_cell.length_c   1.000
_cell.angle_alpha   90.00
_cell.angle_beta   90.00
_cell.angle_gamma   90.00
#
_symmetry.space_group_name_H-M   'P 1'
#
loop_
_entity.id
_entity.type
_entity.pdbx_description
1 polymer ?
#
loop_
_entity_poly.entity_id
_entity_poly.type
_entity_poly.pdbx_seq_one_letter_code
_entity_poly.pdbx_strand_id
1 'polypeptide(L)'
;MKKFKTMMAMMLALVSMCVAFSSCSSDDDDTVAAAKEIAGTYTSSLDMTVMGQASTYENLTMKIEAVDDATVKVTLPACGEGMMALPALEVPAVKVSGSNGAYAFSQESYAGTVTVNGAEKKYTVTLQGTFKDNTLTVNYSVQYGKMPAAMIGKFVCKK
;
A
#
# COMPACT_ATOMS: atom_id res chain seq x y z
N MET A 1 37.41 45.35 9.99
CA MET A 1 36.52 44.31 9.41
C MET A 1 35.75 43.67 10.58
N LYS A 2 34.42 43.57 10.44
CA LYS A 2 33.36 43.45 11.48
C LYS A 2 33.54 42.21 12.40
N LYS A 3 33.84 42.33 13.70
CA LYS A 3 32.99 42.61 14.90
C LYS A 3 31.95 41.51 15.23
N PHE A 4 32.39 40.56 16.05
CA PHE A 4 31.56 39.76 16.97
C PHE A 4 31.04 40.64 18.13
N LYS A 5 29.84 40.29 18.64
CA LYS A 5 29.18 40.62 19.92
C LYS A 5 27.91 41.52 19.90
N THR A 6 26.82 40.89 20.35
CA THR A 6 25.73 41.37 21.23
C THR A 6 24.57 42.21 20.64
N MET A 7 23.37 41.61 20.58
CA MET A 7 22.02 42.15 20.87
C MET A 7 21.05 40.95 20.81
N MET A 8 20.76 40.18 21.87
CA MET A 8 19.77 40.41 22.94
C MET A 8 18.45 41.08 22.52
N ALA A 9 17.36 40.35 22.81
CA ALA A 9 15.98 40.79 23.10
C ALA A 9 14.90 40.71 21.99
N MET A 10 13.85 39.96 22.36
CA MET A 10 12.43 40.17 22.04
C MET A 10 11.89 39.86 20.63
N MET A 11 11.41 38.62 20.49
CA MET A 11 10.07 38.25 19.99
C MET A 11 9.98 36.73 20.26
N LEU A 12 9.29 36.18 21.26
CA LEU A 12 7.89 36.37 21.63
C LEU A 12 6.98 36.50 20.40
N ALA A 13 6.92 35.40 19.64
CA ALA A 13 5.73 35.02 18.89
C ALA A 13 5.39 33.57 19.28
N LEU A 14 4.27 33.46 19.99
CA LEU A 14 3.70 32.22 20.46
C LEU A 14 3.31 31.32 19.29
N VAL A 15 3.83 30.10 19.27
CA VAL A 15 3.17 28.89 18.73
C VAL A 15 3.77 27.73 19.54
N SER A 16 3.39 27.44 20.79
CA SER A 16 2.06 27.11 21.29
C SER A 16 1.11 26.55 20.23
N MET A 17 1.61 25.65 19.39
CA MET A 17 0.76 24.55 18.93
C MET A 17 0.84 23.48 20.02
N CYS A 18 0.19 23.76 21.15
CA CYS A 18 -0.40 22.68 21.93
C CYS A 18 -1.29 21.93 20.93
N VAL A 19 -0.78 20.84 20.37
CA VAL A 19 -1.63 19.72 19.96
C VAL A 19 -2.27 19.25 21.25
N ALA A 20 -3.37 19.94 21.60
CA ALA A 20 -4.41 19.31 22.36
C ALA A 20 -4.69 18.01 21.60
N PHE A 21 -4.24 16.90 22.18
CA PHE A 21 -5.09 15.72 22.20
C PHE A 21 -6.38 16.20 22.85
N SER A 22 -7.26 16.79 22.05
CA SER A 22 -8.67 16.87 22.34
C SER A 22 -9.11 15.42 22.38
N SER A 23 -8.94 14.84 23.57
CA SER A 23 -9.67 13.71 24.07
C SER A 23 -11.16 14.06 23.99
N CYS A 24 -11.70 13.97 22.80
CA CYS A 24 -13.11 13.75 22.53
C CYS A 24 -13.18 12.22 22.36
N SER A 25 -13.45 11.38 23.35
CA SER A 25 -14.57 11.38 24.32
C SER A 25 -15.92 11.69 23.68
N SER A 26 -16.21 10.99 22.59
CA SER A 26 -17.51 10.58 22.05
C SER A 26 -17.13 9.52 21.02
N ASP A 27 -17.07 8.23 21.33
CA ASP A 27 -18.23 7.33 21.45
C ASP A 27 -19.33 7.60 20.41
N ASP A 28 -18.91 7.93 19.18
CA ASP A 28 -19.74 7.73 18.00
C ASP A 28 -18.90 7.02 16.94
N ASP A 29 -19.43 5.85 16.60
CA ASP A 29 -19.01 4.85 15.63
C ASP A 29 -19.13 5.39 14.20
N ASP A 30 -18.51 6.54 13.92
CA ASP A 30 -18.22 6.97 12.55
C ASP A 30 -17.00 6.19 12.06
N THR A 31 -17.16 4.86 11.99
CA THR A 31 -16.30 4.02 11.18
C THR A 31 -16.52 4.42 9.73
N VAL A 32 -15.84 5.48 9.29
CA VAL A 32 -15.71 5.82 7.87
C VAL A 32 -15.32 4.53 7.19
N ALA A 33 -16.16 4.06 6.25
CA ALA A 33 -15.97 2.80 5.54
C ALA A 33 -14.79 2.92 4.56
N ALA A 34 -13.59 3.11 5.10
CA ALA A 34 -12.35 3.41 4.41
C ALA A 34 -12.01 2.33 3.38
N ALA A 35 -12.42 1.08 3.64
CA ALA A 35 -12.31 -0.01 2.69
C ALA A 35 -13.14 0.24 1.41
N LYS A 36 -14.35 0.79 1.51
CA LYS A 36 -15.22 1.08 0.37
C LYS A 36 -14.67 2.23 -0.48
N GLU A 37 -13.98 3.19 0.13
CA GLU A 37 -13.39 4.35 -0.55
C GLU A 37 -12.25 3.96 -1.52
N ILE A 38 -11.52 2.90 -1.18
CA ILE A 38 -10.42 2.38 -2.01
C ILE A 38 -10.79 1.14 -2.82
N ALA A 39 -12.02 0.65 -2.71
CA ALA A 39 -12.48 -0.49 -3.48
C ALA A 39 -12.58 -0.14 -4.97
N GLY A 40 -12.12 -1.04 -5.82
CA GLY A 40 -12.13 -0.82 -7.26
C GLY A 40 -11.26 -1.77 -8.05
N THR A 41 -11.33 -1.59 -9.36
CA THR A 41 -10.48 -2.25 -10.34
C THR A 41 -9.55 -1.20 -10.92
N TYR A 42 -8.24 -1.47 -10.86
CA TYR A 42 -7.21 -0.54 -11.27
C TYR A 42 -6.37 -1.18 -12.37
N THR A 43 -6.42 -0.62 -13.58
CA THR A 43 -5.63 -1.10 -14.72
C THR A 43 -4.52 -0.10 -15.02
N SER A 44 -3.27 -0.54 -14.92
CA SER A 44 -2.10 0.31 -15.18
C SER A 44 -0.82 -0.52 -15.38
N SER A 45 0.31 0.15 -15.36
CA SER A 45 1.64 -0.44 -15.44
C SER A 45 2.12 -0.94 -14.08
N LEU A 46 2.82 -2.06 -14.09
CA LEU A 46 3.52 -2.63 -12.93
C LEU A 46 5.02 -2.63 -13.22
N ASP A 47 5.77 -1.88 -12.44
CA ASP A 47 7.22 -2.01 -12.38
C ASP A 47 7.59 -3.14 -11.45
N MET A 48 8.40 -4.07 -11.91
CA MET A 48 8.85 -5.23 -11.16
C MET A 48 10.37 -5.32 -11.15
N THR A 49 10.94 -5.62 -9.98
CA THR A 49 12.37 -5.89 -9.83
C THR A 49 12.58 -7.27 -9.24
N VAL A 50 13.40 -8.08 -9.90
CA VAL A 50 13.79 -9.42 -9.44
C VAL A 50 15.31 -9.52 -9.48
N MET A 51 15.94 -9.77 -8.33
CA MET A 51 17.42 -9.79 -8.21
C MET A 51 18.09 -8.54 -8.79
N GLY A 52 17.46 -7.36 -8.65
CA GLY A 52 17.97 -6.09 -9.16
C GLY A 52 17.75 -5.84 -10.66
N GLN A 53 17.12 -6.78 -11.38
CA GLN A 53 16.72 -6.58 -12.78
C GLN A 53 15.30 -6.04 -12.83
N ALA A 54 15.12 -4.88 -13.46
CA ALA A 54 13.83 -4.22 -13.59
C ALA A 54 13.13 -4.58 -14.91
N SER A 55 11.82 -4.79 -14.83
CA SER A 55 10.90 -5.03 -15.95
C SER A 55 9.62 -4.25 -15.72
N THR A 56 8.98 -3.78 -16.78
CA THR A 56 7.67 -3.13 -16.71
C THR A 56 6.64 -3.97 -17.45
N TYR A 57 5.49 -4.22 -16.82
CA TYR A 57 4.36 -4.91 -17.40
C TYR A 57 3.19 -3.94 -17.56
N GLU A 58 2.72 -3.78 -18.79
CA GLU A 58 1.65 -2.85 -19.13
C GLU A 58 0.27 -3.52 -19.02
N ASN A 59 -0.77 -2.71 -18.82
CA ASN A 59 -2.17 -3.13 -18.83
C ASN A 59 -2.50 -4.26 -17.84
N LEU A 60 -1.86 -4.25 -16.67
CA LEU A 60 -2.17 -5.18 -15.59
C LEU A 60 -3.30 -4.65 -14.72
N THR A 61 -4.16 -5.56 -14.26
CA THR A 61 -5.32 -5.22 -13.45
C THR A 61 -5.15 -5.69 -12.01
N MET A 62 -5.04 -4.74 -11.09
CA MET A 62 -5.13 -4.95 -9.65
C MET A 62 -6.57 -4.76 -9.19
N LYS A 63 -7.04 -5.63 -8.28
CA LYS A 63 -8.38 -5.53 -7.70
C LYS A 63 -8.29 -5.28 -6.20
N ILE A 64 -9.08 -4.33 -5.70
CA ILE A 64 -9.27 -4.08 -4.27
C ILE A 64 -10.75 -4.23 -3.98
N GLU A 65 -11.11 -5.16 -3.11
CA GLU A 65 -12.49 -5.46 -2.75
C GLU A 65 -12.68 -5.19 -1.26
N ALA A 66 -13.66 -4.37 -0.89
CA ALA A 66 -14.03 -4.23 0.51
C ALA A 66 -14.57 -5.57 1.05
N VAL A 67 -14.02 -6.03 2.16
CA VAL A 67 -14.49 -7.23 2.88
C VAL A 67 -15.45 -6.82 3.99
N ASP A 68 -15.10 -5.75 4.70
CA ASP A 68 -15.93 -5.04 5.66
C ASP A 68 -15.60 -3.53 5.55
N ASP A 69 -15.96 -2.72 6.55
CA ASP A 69 -15.72 -1.28 6.53
C ASP A 69 -14.25 -0.87 6.74
N ALA A 70 -13.43 -1.74 7.34
CA ALA A 70 -12.04 -1.49 7.72
C ALA A 70 -11.02 -2.40 7.00
N THR A 71 -11.46 -3.42 6.28
CA THR A 71 -10.56 -4.36 5.61
C THR A 71 -10.89 -4.57 4.13
N VAL A 72 -9.85 -4.79 3.33
CA VAL A 72 -9.95 -5.10 1.91
C VAL A 72 -9.23 -6.40 1.57
N LYS A 73 -9.74 -7.10 0.56
CA LYS A 73 -9.02 -8.10 -0.19
C LYS A 73 -8.28 -7.42 -1.34
N VAL A 74 -6.97 -7.62 -1.40
CA VAL A 74 -6.11 -7.13 -2.49
C VAL A 74 -5.76 -8.31 -3.39
N THR A 75 -6.13 -8.25 -4.66
CA THR A 75 -5.70 -9.19 -5.69
C THR A 75 -4.57 -8.55 -6.50
N LEU A 76 -3.35 -9.03 -6.29
CA LEU A 76 -2.18 -8.68 -7.08
C LEU A 76 -2.34 -9.27 -8.50
N PRO A 77 -2.00 -8.51 -9.55
CA PRO A 77 -2.19 -8.96 -10.92
C PRO A 77 -1.30 -10.17 -11.25
N ALA A 78 -1.79 -11.03 -12.15
CA ALA A 78 -0.92 -11.97 -12.85
C ALA A 78 0.05 -11.19 -13.76
N CYS A 79 1.29 -11.65 -13.88
CA CYS A 79 2.30 -11.02 -14.73
C CYS A 79 3.32 -12.02 -15.26
N GLY A 80 4.05 -11.65 -16.31
CA GLY A 80 5.00 -12.56 -16.98
C GLY A 80 4.31 -13.59 -17.89
N GLU A 81 5.14 -14.36 -18.60
CA GLU A 81 4.68 -15.32 -19.60
C GLU A 81 5.38 -16.68 -19.45
N GLY A 82 4.75 -17.71 -20.03
CA GLY A 82 5.30 -19.06 -20.07
C GLY A 82 5.55 -19.65 -18.69
N MET A 83 6.67 -20.36 -18.54
CA MET A 83 7.02 -21.05 -17.29
C MET A 83 7.40 -20.10 -16.13
N MET A 84 7.55 -18.80 -16.41
CA MET A 84 7.85 -17.76 -15.40
C MET A 84 6.66 -16.86 -15.09
N ALA A 85 5.46 -17.18 -15.61
CA ALA A 85 4.27 -16.43 -15.29
C ALA A 85 3.93 -16.55 -13.79
N LEU A 86 3.69 -15.41 -13.16
CA LEU A 86 3.12 -15.30 -11.83
C LEU A 86 1.58 -15.28 -11.96
N PRO A 87 0.85 -16.19 -11.30
CA PRO A 87 -0.61 -16.09 -11.27
C PRO A 87 -1.04 -14.88 -10.45
N ALA A 88 -2.32 -14.52 -10.55
CA ALA A 88 -2.90 -13.56 -9.60
C ALA A 88 -2.81 -14.13 -8.17
N LEU A 89 -2.46 -13.27 -7.21
CA LEU A 89 -2.31 -13.64 -5.80
C LEU A 89 -3.24 -12.79 -4.95
N GLU A 90 -3.88 -13.39 -3.96
CA GLU A 90 -4.83 -12.69 -3.10
C GLU A 90 -4.26 -12.47 -1.70
N VAL A 91 -4.54 -11.30 -1.13
CA VAL A 91 -4.30 -10.99 0.28
C VAL A 91 -5.66 -10.62 0.88
N PRO A 92 -6.32 -11.53 1.62
CA PRO A 92 -7.77 -11.48 1.85
C PRO A 92 -8.23 -10.43 2.85
N ALA A 93 -7.41 -10.02 3.81
CA ALA A 93 -7.83 -9.17 4.92
C ALA A 93 -6.74 -8.15 5.26
N VAL A 94 -6.60 -7.12 4.43
CA VAL A 94 -5.67 -6.02 4.65
C VAL A 94 -6.41 -4.88 5.32
N LYS A 95 -5.95 -4.45 6.50
CA LYS A 95 -6.53 -3.31 7.20
C LYS A 95 -6.29 -2.01 6.43
N VAL A 96 -7.33 -1.20 6.35
CA VAL A 96 -7.33 0.14 5.78
C VAL A 96 -7.47 1.15 6.91
N SER A 97 -6.73 2.22 6.81
CA SER A 97 -6.76 3.35 7.73
C SER A 97 -6.76 4.65 6.95
N GLY A 98 -7.13 5.74 7.61
CA GLY A 98 -7.21 7.06 7.01
C GLY A 98 -8.64 7.52 6.78
N SER A 99 -8.77 8.77 6.35
CA SER A 99 -10.04 9.47 6.19
C SER A 99 -9.86 10.65 5.24
N ASN A 100 -10.97 11.27 4.83
CA ASN A 100 -10.97 12.50 4.03
C ASN A 100 -10.14 12.41 2.74
N GLY A 101 -10.30 11.31 1.98
CA GLY A 101 -9.64 11.15 0.68
C GLY A 101 -8.18 10.72 0.72
N ALA A 102 -7.62 10.43 1.90
CA ALA A 102 -6.28 9.90 2.07
C ALA A 102 -6.32 8.61 2.90
N TYR A 103 -6.07 7.49 2.23
CA TYR A 103 -6.15 6.15 2.83
C TYR A 103 -4.83 5.40 2.67
N ALA A 104 -4.52 4.57 3.64
CA ALA A 104 -3.35 3.70 3.66
C ALA A 104 -3.74 2.29 4.09
N PHE A 105 -3.11 1.29 3.50
CA PHE A 105 -3.33 -0.11 3.80
C PHE A 105 -2.02 -0.88 3.69
N SER A 106 -1.78 -1.81 4.59
CA SER A 106 -0.52 -2.54 4.62
C SER A 106 -0.66 -3.92 5.23
N GLN A 107 0.17 -4.82 4.75
CA GLN A 107 0.32 -6.17 5.30
C GLN A 107 1.81 -6.45 5.42
N GLU A 108 2.30 -6.63 6.64
CA GLU A 108 3.74 -6.87 6.87
C GLU A 108 4.16 -8.24 6.36
N SER A 109 3.33 -9.26 6.58
CA SER A 109 3.53 -10.61 6.08
C SER A 109 2.20 -11.34 5.99
N TYR A 110 1.89 -11.88 4.82
CA TYR A 110 0.80 -12.81 4.59
C TYR A 110 1.36 -14.04 3.89
N ALA A 111 1.01 -15.24 4.36
CA ALA A 111 1.36 -16.50 3.72
C ALA A 111 0.10 -17.13 3.12
N GLY A 112 0.17 -17.47 1.83
CA GLY A 112 -0.93 -18.07 1.10
C GLY A 112 -0.49 -19.22 0.21
N THR A 113 -1.47 -19.89 -0.40
CA THR A 113 -1.27 -20.92 -1.41
C THR A 113 -2.09 -20.61 -2.65
N VAL A 114 -1.58 -20.98 -3.81
CA VAL A 114 -2.28 -20.91 -5.09
C VAL A 114 -1.99 -22.17 -5.88
N THR A 115 -3.02 -22.74 -6.51
CA THR A 115 -2.86 -23.92 -7.36
C THR A 115 -2.62 -23.48 -8.80
N VAL A 116 -1.45 -23.83 -9.35
CA VAL A 116 -1.09 -23.57 -10.74
C VAL A 116 -0.83 -24.90 -11.43
N ASN A 117 -1.58 -25.19 -12.50
CA ASN A 117 -1.46 -26.43 -13.26
C ASN A 117 -1.55 -27.71 -12.39
N GLY A 118 -2.46 -27.71 -11.42
CA GLY A 118 -2.66 -28.83 -10.49
C GLY A 118 -1.61 -28.96 -9.39
N ALA A 119 -0.62 -28.06 -9.33
CA ALA A 119 0.39 -28.04 -8.27
C ALA A 119 0.18 -26.85 -7.33
N GLU A 120 0.15 -27.11 -6.02
CA GLU A 120 0.11 -26.06 -5.01
C GLU A 120 1.46 -25.32 -4.97
N LYS A 121 1.39 -23.98 -4.96
CA LYS A 121 2.52 -23.08 -4.80
C LYS A 121 2.24 -22.19 -3.59
N LYS A 122 3.16 -22.22 -2.62
CA LYS A 122 3.15 -21.31 -1.49
C LYS A 122 3.66 -19.94 -1.92
N TYR A 123 3.18 -18.88 -1.30
CA TYR A 123 3.74 -17.55 -1.46
C TYR A 123 3.65 -16.77 -0.17
N THR A 124 4.54 -15.80 0.00
CA THR A 124 4.42 -14.79 1.04
C THR A 124 4.40 -13.40 0.43
N VAL A 125 3.58 -12.50 0.99
CA VAL A 125 3.42 -11.12 0.54
C VAL A 125 3.68 -10.16 1.68
N THR A 126 4.48 -9.14 1.41
CA THR A 126 4.46 -7.87 2.14
C THR A 126 3.89 -6.82 1.21
N LEU A 127 2.97 -5.98 1.67
CA LEU A 127 2.39 -4.92 0.85
C LEU A 127 2.22 -3.61 1.63
N GLN A 128 2.38 -2.51 0.93
CA GLN A 128 2.10 -1.16 1.41
C GLN A 128 1.42 -0.39 0.29
N GLY A 129 0.22 0.11 0.56
CA GLY A 129 -0.61 0.82 -0.39
C GLY A 129 -1.14 2.13 0.17
N THR A 130 -1.31 3.10 -0.73
CA THR A 130 -1.95 4.37 -0.44
C THR A 130 -2.94 4.72 -1.55
N PHE A 131 -4.08 5.30 -1.18
CA PHE A 131 -5.00 5.94 -2.11
C PHE A 131 -5.17 7.40 -1.69
N LYS A 132 -4.67 8.31 -2.53
CA LYS A 132 -4.73 9.76 -2.28
C LYS A 132 -4.76 10.49 -3.61
N ASP A 133 -5.49 11.60 -3.69
CA ASP A 133 -5.56 12.43 -4.90
C ASP A 133 -5.97 11.61 -6.14
N ASN A 134 -6.95 10.71 -5.93
CA ASN A 134 -7.45 9.72 -6.90
C ASN A 134 -6.38 8.77 -7.47
N THR A 135 -5.24 8.65 -6.79
CA THR A 135 -4.10 7.84 -7.22
C THR A 135 -3.87 6.70 -6.23
N LEU A 136 -3.98 5.48 -6.73
CA LEU A 136 -3.56 4.27 -6.04
C LEU A 136 -2.06 4.05 -6.28
N THR A 137 -1.30 3.88 -5.20
CA THR A 137 0.09 3.41 -5.26
C THR A 137 0.21 2.19 -4.37
N VAL A 138 0.71 1.08 -4.90
CA VAL A 138 0.94 -0.16 -4.15
C VAL A 138 2.36 -0.64 -4.40
N ASN A 139 3.12 -0.77 -3.32
CA ASN A 139 4.42 -1.43 -3.32
C ASN A 139 4.26 -2.78 -2.63
N TYR A 140 4.82 -3.83 -3.22
CA TYR A 140 4.75 -5.15 -2.62
C TYR A 140 6.03 -5.95 -2.85
N SER A 141 6.24 -6.94 -1.99
CA SER A 141 7.27 -7.95 -2.13
C SER A 141 6.61 -9.31 -2.09
N VAL A 142 6.86 -10.15 -3.09
CA VAL A 142 6.31 -11.50 -3.21
C VAL A 142 7.45 -12.50 -3.25
N GLN A 143 7.45 -13.43 -2.29
CA GLN A 143 8.29 -14.61 -2.31
C GLN A 143 7.44 -15.78 -2.81
N TYR A 144 7.67 -16.25 -4.04
CA TYR A 144 6.81 -17.24 -4.70
C TYR A 144 7.48 -18.61 -4.81
N GLY A 145 6.80 -19.65 -4.32
CA GLY A 145 7.26 -21.03 -4.32
C GLY A 145 8.66 -21.18 -3.71
N LYS A 146 9.57 -21.76 -4.47
CA LYS A 146 10.99 -21.95 -4.09
C LYS A 146 11.93 -20.97 -4.80
N MET A 147 11.41 -19.84 -5.30
CA MET A 147 12.26 -18.84 -5.94
C MET A 147 13.33 -18.33 -4.96
N PRO A 148 14.58 -18.13 -5.38
CA PRO A 148 15.66 -17.74 -4.46
C PRO A 148 15.59 -16.26 -4.04
N ALA A 149 14.83 -15.43 -4.76
CA ALA A 149 14.69 -14.01 -4.49
C ALA A 149 13.23 -13.59 -4.54
N ALA A 150 12.89 -12.58 -3.74
CA ALA A 150 11.58 -11.95 -3.77
C ALA A 150 11.44 -11.05 -5.01
N MET A 151 10.21 -10.99 -5.52
CA MET A 151 9.81 -10.08 -6.59
C MET A 151 9.27 -8.80 -5.95
N ILE A 152 9.85 -7.66 -6.28
CA ILE A 152 9.45 -6.36 -5.74
C ILE A 152 8.62 -5.67 -6.80
N GLY A 153 7.34 -5.41 -6.53
CA GLY A 153 6.42 -4.75 -7.43
C GLY A 153 6.05 -3.34 -6.97
N LYS A 154 5.93 -2.42 -7.91
CA LYS A 154 5.35 -1.08 -7.72
C LYS A 154 4.28 -0.86 -8.78
N PHE A 155 3.06 -0.73 -8.33
CA PHE A 155 1.89 -0.46 -9.15
C PHE A 155 1.37 0.95 -8.85
N VAL A 156 1.18 1.77 -9.87
CA VAL A 156 0.64 3.13 -9.73
C VAL A 156 -0.50 3.29 -10.72
N CYS A 157 -1.68 3.65 -10.25
CA CYS A 157 -2.85 3.85 -11.10
C CYS A 157 -3.60 5.11 -10.65
N LYS A 158 -3.84 6.02 -11.59
CA LYS A 158 -4.73 7.16 -11.38
C LYS A 158 -6.13 6.78 -11.89
N LYS A 159 -7.12 6.90 -11.01
CA LYS A 159 -8.53 6.67 -11.31
C LYS A 159 -9.14 7.87 -12.05
#